data_AF-A0A8T5KA84-F1
#
_entry.id   AF-A0A8T5KA84-F1
#
_cell.length_a   1.000
_cell.length_b   1.000
_cell.length_c   1.000
_cell.angle_alpha   90.00
_cell.angle_beta   90.00
_cell.angle_gamma   90.00
#
_symmetry.space_group_name_H-M   'P 1'
#
loop_
_entity.id
_entity.type
_entity.pdbx_description
1 polymer ?
#
loop_
_entity_poly.entity_id
_entity_poly.type
_entity_poly.pdbx_seq_one_letter_code
_entity_poly.pdbx_strand_id
1 'polypeptide(L)'
;MEYITGWVLVFGLIITSFLVVLNTVNPLQGERRLWIHCAIGKVMILATFAHLLSMPFEGFNDIAIWSTAVLIFITIATGLLLMYLPDLGKTRYYMRSVHSVLIIAIIISVIRHAMVTLKIL
;
A
#
# COMPACT_ATOMS: atom_id res chain seq x y z
N MET A 1 11.06 15.09 9.05
CA MET A 1 10.33 13.82 9.26
C MET A 1 9.63 13.33 8.00
N GLU A 2 9.17 14.22 7.11
CA GLU A 2 8.49 13.88 5.84
C GLU A 2 9.24 12.87 4.96
N TYR A 3 10.55 13.02 4.81
CA TYR A 3 11.36 12.10 4.00
C TYR A 3 11.35 10.67 4.55
N ILE A 4 11.42 10.49 5.88
CA ILE A 4 11.50 9.17 6.51
C ILE A 4 10.17 8.42 6.32
N THR A 5 9.03 9.08 6.49
CA THR A 5 7.72 8.48 6.28
C THR A 5 7.47 8.10 4.82
N GLY A 6 7.92 8.93 3.86
CA GLY A 6 7.84 8.61 2.43
C GLY A 6 8.62 7.34 2.08
N TRP A 7 9.87 7.22 2.54
CA TRP A 7 10.70 6.03 2.29
C TRP A 7 10.14 4.76 2.94
N VAL A 8 9.58 4.86 4.15
CA VAL A 8 8.88 3.72 4.81
C VAL A 8 7.72 3.22 3.95
N LEU A 9 6.97 4.12 3.31
CA LEU A 9 5.89 3.73 2.40
C LEU A 9 6.42 3.03 1.15
N VAL A 10 7.50 3.56 0.55
CA VAL A 10 8.15 2.94 -0.63
C VAL A 10 8.65 1.52 -0.31
N PHE A 11 9.43 1.36 0.76
CA PHE A 11 9.97 0.05 1.15
C PHE A 11 8.86 -0.92 1.54
N GLY A 12 7.84 -0.46 2.26
CA GLY A 12 6.67 -1.28 2.59
C GLY A 12 5.95 -1.80 1.35
N LEU A 13 5.79 -0.95 0.33
CA LEU A 13 5.13 -1.31 -0.92
C LEU A 13 5.94 -2.32 -1.76
N ILE A 14 7.26 -2.14 -1.82
CA ILE A 14 8.16 -3.08 -2.52
C ILE A 14 8.15 -4.45 -1.84
N ILE A 15 8.27 -4.49 -0.51
CA ILE A 15 8.27 -5.74 0.26
C ILE A 15 6.94 -6.47 0.10
N THR A 16 5.82 -5.76 0.21
CA THR A 16 4.48 -6.36 0.08
C THR A 16 4.23 -6.89 -1.33
N SER A 17 4.65 -6.16 -2.37
CA SER A 17 4.57 -6.59 -3.77
C SER A 17 5.44 -7.82 -4.04
N PHE A 18 6.66 -7.85 -3.51
CA PHE A 18 7.57 -9.00 -3.61
C PHE A 18 7.00 -10.26 -2.94
N LEU A 19 6.40 -10.11 -1.75
CA LEU A 19 5.77 -11.23 -1.04
C LEU A 19 4.57 -11.81 -1.80
N VAL A 20 3.80 -10.98 -2.51
CA VAL A 20 2.68 -11.44 -3.35
C VAL A 20 3.18 -12.26 -4.54
N VAL A 21 4.23 -11.80 -5.25
CA VAL A 21 4.84 -12.52 -6.37
C VAL A 21 5.36 -13.88 -5.91
N LEU A 22 6.08 -13.93 -4.78
CA LEU A 22 6.58 -15.19 -4.24
C LEU A 22 5.45 -16.17 -3.87
N ASN A 23 4.32 -15.67 -3.36
CA ASN A 23 3.18 -16.52 -3.00
C ASN A 23 2.41 -17.05 -4.23
N THR A 24 2.43 -16.33 -5.36
CA THR A 24 1.86 -16.84 -6.62
C THR A 24 2.74 -17.88 -7.31
N VAL A 25 4.07 -17.78 -7.19
CA VAL A 25 5.02 -18.68 -7.85
C VAL A 25 5.29 -19.94 -7.00
N ASN A 26 5.14 -19.85 -5.67
CA ASN A 26 5.26 -20.99 -4.77
C ASN A 26 4.27 -20.90 -3.58
N PRO A 27 3.04 -21.43 -3.74
CA PRO A 27 1.98 -21.33 -2.74
C PRO A 27 2.24 -22.14 -1.44
N LEU A 28 3.36 -22.86 -1.35
CA LEU A 28 3.76 -23.62 -0.16
C LEU A 28 4.15 -22.73 1.03
N GLN A 29 4.22 -21.41 0.84
CA GLN A 29 4.79 -20.48 1.81
C GLN A 29 3.76 -19.91 2.80
N GLY A 30 3.15 -20.80 3.59
CA GLY A 30 2.60 -20.68 4.96
C GLY A 30 1.90 -19.39 5.43
N GLU A 31 0.89 -19.57 6.29
CA GLU A 31 0.15 -18.53 7.03
C GLU A 31 1.04 -17.38 7.57
N ARG A 32 2.27 -17.70 8.00
CA ARG A 32 3.25 -16.73 8.51
C ARG A 32 3.57 -15.61 7.52
N ARG A 33 3.72 -15.88 6.22
CA ARG A 33 4.06 -14.81 5.24
C ARG A 33 2.88 -13.88 5.01
N LEU A 34 1.67 -14.44 4.93
CA LEU A 34 0.44 -13.66 4.87
C LEU A 34 0.32 -12.76 6.09
N TRP A 35 0.59 -13.29 7.29
CA TRP A 35 0.64 -12.49 8.52
C TRP A 35 1.65 -11.35 8.46
N ILE A 36 2.87 -11.60 7.98
CA ILE A 36 3.90 -10.55 7.83
C ILE A 36 3.45 -9.48 6.83
N HIS A 37 2.93 -9.89 5.66
CA HIS A 37 2.41 -8.96 4.64
C HIS A 37 1.29 -8.08 5.23
N CYS A 38 0.33 -8.68 5.92
CA CYS A 38 -0.76 -7.95 6.57
C CYS A 38 -0.27 -7.04 7.71
N ALA A 39 0.74 -7.48 8.48
CA ALA A 39 1.35 -6.66 9.54
C ALA A 39 2.05 -5.42 8.96
N ILE A 40 2.82 -5.58 7.87
CA ILE A 40 3.44 -4.45 7.16
C ILE A 40 2.37 -3.49 6.65
N GLY A 41 1.29 -4.01 6.05
CA GLY A 41 0.16 -3.19 5.61
C GLY A 41 -0.45 -2.35 6.74
N LYS A 42 -0.63 -2.93 7.93
CA LYS A 42 -1.12 -2.18 9.11
C LYS A 42 -0.15 -1.08 9.56
N VAL A 43 1.16 -1.36 9.57
CA VAL A 43 2.17 -0.34 9.89
C VAL A 43 2.15 0.79 8.85
N MET A 44 1.93 0.48 7.58
CA MET A 44 1.78 1.49 6.53
C MET A 44 0.55 2.39 6.74
N ILE A 45 -0.57 1.88 7.26
CA ILE A 45 -1.71 2.74 7.67
C ILE A 45 -1.23 3.75 8.70
N LEU A 46 -0.62 3.27 9.79
CA LEU A 46 -0.23 4.13 10.90
C LEU A 46 0.77 5.20 10.45
N ALA A 47 1.74 4.83 9.62
CA ALA A 47 2.70 5.75 9.05
C ALA A 47 2.03 6.79 8.12
N THR A 48 1.08 6.35 7.28
CA THR A 48 0.31 7.26 6.40
C THR A 48 -0.51 8.25 7.22
N PHE A 49 -1.19 7.78 8.26
CA PHE A 49 -2.01 8.63 9.13
C PHE A 49 -1.16 9.65 9.88
N ALA A 50 -0.04 9.20 10.47
CA ALA A 50 0.92 10.09 11.13
C ALA A 50 1.49 11.14 10.18
N HIS A 51 1.79 10.75 8.94
CA HIS A 51 2.28 11.68 7.92
C HIS A 51 1.23 12.75 7.57
N LEU A 52 0.00 12.34 7.30
CA LEU A 52 -1.12 13.26 6.99
C LEU A 52 -1.38 14.24 8.14
N LEU A 53 -1.35 13.77 9.39
CA LEU A 53 -1.53 14.63 10.57
C LEU A 53 -0.35 15.59 10.80
N SER A 54 0.85 15.23 10.32
CA SER A 54 2.05 16.07 10.45
C SER A 54 2.21 17.11 9.34
N MET A 55 1.36 17.04 8.30
CA MET A 55 1.50 17.87 7.11
C MET A 55 1.08 19.32 7.38
N PRO A 56 1.83 20.33 6.88
CA PRO A 56 1.41 21.72 6.98
C PRO A 56 0.10 21.95 6.21
N PHE A 57 -0.69 22.94 6.66
CA PHE A 57 -1.98 23.29 6.05
C PHE A 57 -1.90 23.55 4.54
N GLU A 58 -0.78 24.08 4.05
CA GLU A 58 -0.54 24.32 2.62
C GLU A 58 -0.56 23.04 1.78
N GLY A 59 -0.17 21.90 2.36
CA GLY A 59 -0.21 20.59 1.71
C GLY A 59 -1.63 20.01 1.56
N PHE A 60 -2.62 20.54 2.27
CA PHE A 60 -4.01 20.03 2.22
C PHE A 60 -4.69 20.29 0.88
N ASN A 61 -4.19 21.21 0.06
CA ASN A 61 -4.76 21.47 -1.26
C ASN A 61 -4.15 20.58 -2.36
N ASP A 62 -3.15 19.76 -2.04
CA ASP A 62 -2.53 18.88 -3.03
C ASP A 62 -3.37 17.62 -3.29
N ILE A 63 -4.00 17.59 -4.46
CA ILE A 63 -4.82 16.46 -4.90
C ILE A 63 -4.01 15.16 -5.03
N ALA A 64 -2.69 15.23 -5.29
CA ALA A 64 -1.85 14.05 -5.40
C ALA A 64 -1.67 13.36 -4.04
N ILE A 65 -1.59 14.14 -2.96
CA ILE A 65 -1.46 13.63 -1.59
C ILE A 65 -2.74 12.90 -1.19
N TRP A 66 -3.90 13.53 -1.38
CA TRP A 66 -5.19 12.93 -1.03
C TRP A 66 -5.53 11.71 -1.88
N SER A 67 -5.30 11.76 -3.19
CA SER A 67 -5.53 10.60 -4.07
C SER A 67 -4.64 9.42 -3.68
N THR A 68 -3.37 9.65 -3.33
CA THR A 68 -2.47 8.60 -2.85
C THR A 68 -2.92 8.04 -1.50
N ALA A 69 -3.32 8.90 -0.56
CA ALA A 69 -3.86 8.46 0.72
C ALA A 69 -5.11 7.57 0.55
N VAL A 70 -6.06 7.99 -0.29
CA VAL A 70 -7.27 7.21 -0.61
C VAL A 70 -6.90 5.85 -1.21
N LEU A 71 -5.98 5.80 -2.17
CA LEU A 71 -5.51 4.53 -2.76
C LEU A 71 -4.92 3.60 -1.70
N ILE A 72 -4.11 4.12 -0.78
CA ILE A 72 -3.53 3.35 0.34
C ILE A 72 -4.65 2.79 1.23
N PHE A 73 -5.63 3.62 1.62
CA PHE A 73 -6.74 3.16 2.46
C PHE A 73 -7.59 2.07 1.79
N ILE A 74 -7.94 2.24 0.51
CA ILE A 74 -8.70 1.22 -0.24
C ILE A 74 -7.89 -0.07 -0.38
N THR A 75 -6.59 0.04 -0.66
CA THR A 75 -5.70 -1.14 -0.77
C THR A 75 -5.67 -1.92 0.54
N ILE A 76 -5.58 -1.23 1.67
CA ILE A 76 -5.48 -1.94 2.94
C ILE A 76 -6.86 -2.47 3.37
N ALA A 77 -7.94 -1.74 3.12
CA ALA A 77 -9.30 -2.24 3.32
C ALA A 77 -9.56 -3.53 2.52
N THR A 78 -9.19 -3.55 1.24
CA THR A 78 -9.31 -4.77 0.42
C THR A 78 -8.41 -5.91 0.93
N GLY A 79 -7.21 -5.61 1.42
CA GLY A 79 -6.32 -6.59 2.06
C GLY A 79 -6.89 -7.19 3.36
N LEU A 80 -7.51 -6.37 4.21
CA LEU A 80 -8.16 -6.81 5.44
C LEU A 80 -9.40 -7.67 5.14
N LEU A 81 -10.21 -7.30 4.14
CA LEU A 81 -11.34 -8.12 3.68
C LEU A 81 -10.87 -9.49 3.19
N LEU A 82 -9.79 -9.53 2.40
CA LEU A 82 -9.19 -10.78 1.91
C LEU A 82 -8.64 -11.66 3.04
N MET A 83 -8.19 -11.07 4.15
CA MET A 83 -7.65 -11.78 5.31
C MET A 83 -8.74 -12.31 6.24
N TYR A 84 -9.71 -11.46 6.60
CA TYR A 84 -10.68 -11.76 7.66
C TYR A 84 -12.00 -12.37 7.15
N LEU A 85 -12.29 -12.27 5.86
CA LEU A 85 -13.51 -12.82 5.26
C LEU A 85 -13.16 -13.80 4.12
N PRO A 86 -12.63 -14.99 4.44
CA PRO A 86 -12.18 -15.97 3.45
C PRO A 86 -13.33 -16.52 2.58
N ASP A 87 -14.56 -16.46 3.07
CA ASP A 87 -15.76 -17.09 2.46
C ASP A 87 -16.58 -16.13 1.58
N LEU A 88 -16.00 -15.00 1.16
CA LEU A 88 -16.66 -14.00 0.29
C LEU A 88 -16.96 -14.46 -1.15
N GLY A 89 -16.71 -15.73 -1.49
CA GLY A 89 -17.04 -16.30 -2.80
C GLY A 89 -16.52 -15.46 -3.98
N LYS A 90 -17.42 -15.05 -4.88
CA LYS A 90 -17.09 -14.22 -6.05
C LYS A 90 -16.49 -12.86 -5.67
N THR A 91 -16.94 -12.27 -4.57
CA THR A 91 -16.40 -10.98 -4.09
C THR A 91 -14.92 -11.09 -3.78
N ARG A 92 -14.47 -12.21 -3.22
CA ARG A 92 -13.04 -12.45 -2.94
C ARG A 92 -12.20 -12.42 -4.22
N TYR A 93 -12.70 -13.00 -5.31
CA TYR A 93 -12.02 -12.98 -6.60
C TYR A 93 -11.83 -11.54 -7.13
N TYR A 94 -12.90 -10.74 -7.12
CA TYR A 94 -12.82 -9.34 -7.54
C TYR A 94 -11.88 -8.53 -6.64
N MET A 95 -11.96 -8.72 -5.33
CA MET A 95 -11.09 -8.02 -4.37
C MET A 95 -9.61 -8.36 -4.59
N ARG A 96 -9.27 -9.62 -4.93
CA ARG A 96 -7.88 -10.00 -5.25
C ARG A 96 -7.36 -9.28 -6.49
N SER A 97 -8.17 -9.18 -7.53
CA SER A 97 -7.84 -8.47 -8.77
C SER A 97 -7.70 -6.97 -8.53
N VAL A 98 -8.68 -6.36 -7.86
CA VAL A 98 -8.69 -4.93 -7.51
C VAL A 98 -7.49 -4.57 -6.62
N HIS A 99 -7.23 -5.36 -5.58
CA HIS A 99 -6.10 -5.14 -4.67
C HIS A 99 -4.76 -5.09 -5.41
N SER A 100 -4.56 -5.99 -6.37
CA SER A 100 -3.35 -6.02 -7.19
C SER A 100 -3.22 -4.78 -8.08
N VAL A 101 -4.33 -4.32 -8.68
CA VAL A 101 -4.35 -3.09 -9.50
C VAL A 101 -4.07 -1.85 -8.67
N LEU A 102 -4.65 -1.77 -7.46
CA LEU A 102 -4.40 -0.64 -6.55
C LEU A 102 -2.94 -0.56 -6.11
N ILE A 103 -2.30 -1.71 -5.86
CA ILE A 103 -0.85 -1.75 -5.57
C ILE A 103 -0.05 -1.15 -6.73
N ILE A 104 -0.36 -1.50 -7.99
CA ILE A 104 0.31 -0.94 -9.17
C ILE A 104 0.12 0.59 -9.23
N ALA A 105 -1.10 1.08 -8.99
CA ALA A 105 -1.37 2.51 -8.96
C ALA A 105 -0.55 3.23 -7.88
N ILE A 106 -0.40 2.64 -6.69
CA ILE A 106 0.44 3.19 -5.62
C ILE A 106 1.92 3.15 -6.01
N ILE A 107 2.42 2.07 -6.63
CA ILE A 107 3.79 1.98 -7.14
C ILE A 107 4.07 3.16 -8.10
N ILE A 108 3.17 3.40 -9.06
CA ILE A 108 3.32 4.49 -10.03
C ILE A 108 3.33 5.85 -9.32
N SER A 109 2.43 6.07 -8.35
CA SER A 109 2.40 7.32 -7.57
C SER A 109 3.71 7.52 -6.80
N VAL A 110 4.23 6.47 -6.17
CA VAL A 110 5.50 6.48 -5.45
C VAL A 110 6.68 6.78 -6.38
N ILE A 111 6.75 6.14 -7.55
CA ILE A 111 7.80 6.40 -8.54
C ILE A 111 7.75 7.87 -8.98
N ARG A 112 6.56 8.38 -9.31
CA ARG A 112 6.38 9.79 -9.70
C ARG A 112 6.85 10.72 -8.59
N HIS A 113 6.46 10.47 -7.35
CA HIS A 113 6.89 11.27 -6.20
C HIS A 113 8.42 11.24 -6.02
N ALA A 114 9.05 10.07 -6.18
CA ALA A 114 10.49 9.92 -6.11
C ALA A 114 11.21 10.69 -7.23
N MET A 115 10.71 10.64 -8.47
CA MET A 115 11.28 11.37 -9.60
C MET A 115 11.24 12.90 -9.39
N VAL A 116 10.12 13.43 -8.91
CA VAL A 116 9.97 14.86 -8.58
C VAL A 116 10.92 15.24 -7.45
N THR A 117 10.99 14.42 -6.40
CA THR A 117 11.88 14.68 -5.24
C THR A 117 13.36 14.68 -5.63
N LEU A 118 13.75 13.78 -6.54
CA LEU A 118 15.12 13.67 -7.05
C LEU A 118 15.43 14.68 -8.17
N LYS A 119 14.47 15.54 -8.57
CA LYS A 119 14.60 16.51 -9.66
C LYS A 119 14.98 15.87 -11.00
N ILE A 120 14.51 14.65 -11.24
CA ILE A 120 14.67 13.94 -12.51
C ILE A 120 13.60 14.41 -13.51
N LEU A 121 12.49 14.94 -13.00
CA LEU A 121 11.31 15.42 -13.71
C LEU A 121 10.80 16.67 -12.99
#